data_AF-A0A2J5P8X4-F1
#
_entry.id   AF-A0A2J5P8X4-F1
#
_cell.length_a   1.000
_cell.length_b   1.000
_cell.length_c   1.000
_cell.angle_alpha   90.00
_cell.angle_beta   90.00
_cell.angle_gamma   90.00
#
_symmetry.space_group_name_H-M   'P 1'
#
loop_
_entity.id
_entity.type
_entity.pdbx_description
1 polymer ?
#
loop_
_entity_poly.entity_id
_entity_poly.type
_entity_poly.pdbx_seq_one_letter_code
_entity_poly.pdbx_strand_id
1 'polypeptide(L)'
;MKGKYKAAIALLLALVLLPLALLLTLTHWVPTLAGIWLPAGTRISLNESPRLTRSALRIPDLRYLVGDCEIARVANASLSRPSRWRLHISELDINSACLNKLPESEAAPGAPKTLAEWQSMLPYSWLTIDNLRLSPWEKWQGRLVMSLTPQQQDIGYAGKEVTLQARLRGQALTVSDFSARLVEDQAPVKLVGEFQMPLVPDGLPVDGHLFSTFEFPQTPGLVDAELEWQKNRGQLLVTPRGEVEPMLDLPWEITPDRIVISDGRWHTEYAGNALSGRVAISLGNWQQG
;
A
#
# COMPACT_ATOMS: atom_id res chain seq x y z
N MET A 1 35.79 10.96 52.72
CA MET A 1 36.00 10.59 51.29
C MET A 1 35.35 9.27 50.88
N LYS A 2 35.30 8.22 51.72
CA LYS A 2 34.72 6.90 51.39
C LYS A 2 33.23 6.89 50.98
N GLY A 3 32.40 7.82 51.48
CA GLY A 3 30.96 7.88 51.15
C GLY A 3 30.65 8.36 49.73
N LYS A 4 31.46 9.29 49.18
CA LYS A 4 31.26 9.83 47.82
C LYS A 4 31.55 8.79 46.73
N TYR A 5 32.55 7.92 46.95
CA TYR A 5 32.86 6.81 46.04
C TYR A 5 31.75 5.75 46.01
N LYS A 6 31.14 5.42 47.15
CA LYS A 6 30.01 4.48 47.20
C LYS A 6 28.78 5.02 46.46
N ALA A 7 28.49 6.32 46.61
CA ALA A 7 27.40 6.98 45.88
C ALA A 7 27.66 7.03 44.36
N ALA A 8 28.89 7.35 43.95
CA ALA A 8 29.28 7.34 42.54
C ALA A 8 29.18 5.95 41.91
N ILE A 9 29.64 4.90 42.63
CA ILE A 9 29.53 3.51 42.18
C ILE A 9 28.06 3.10 42.09
N ALA A 10 27.23 3.42 43.08
CA ALA A 10 25.80 3.10 43.05
C ALA A 10 25.07 3.79 41.90
N LEU A 11 25.41 5.05 41.61
CA LEU A 11 24.84 5.80 40.49
C LEU A 11 25.26 5.20 39.15
N LEU A 12 26.52 4.81 39.00
CA LEU A 12 27.04 4.17 37.79
C LEU A 12 26.42 2.78 37.59
N LEU A 13 26.25 2.01 38.67
CA LEU A 13 25.52 0.75 38.66
C LEU A 13 24.06 0.94 38.26
N ALA A 14 23.36 1.94 38.81
CA ALA A 14 21.99 2.25 38.41
C ALA A 14 21.93 2.66 36.92
N LEU A 15 22.86 3.50 36.46
CA LEU A 15 22.95 3.94 35.07
C LEU A 15 23.16 2.78 34.09
N VAL A 16 23.78 1.68 34.52
CA VAL A 16 24.01 0.49 33.70
C VAL A 16 22.90 -0.55 33.86
N LEU A 17 22.47 -0.85 35.08
CA LEU A 17 21.49 -1.89 35.37
C LEU A 17 20.08 -1.51 34.96
N LEU A 18 19.70 -0.24 35.11
CA LEU A 18 18.35 0.24 34.80
C LEU A 18 18.04 0.14 33.29
N PRO A 19 18.90 0.60 32.35
CA PRO A 19 18.67 0.36 30.93
C PRO A 19 18.77 -1.12 30.55
N LEU A 20 19.62 -1.91 31.22
CA LEU A 20 19.69 -3.35 30.97
C LEU A 20 18.40 -4.06 31.38
N ALA A 21 17.82 -3.70 32.53
CA ALA A 21 16.53 -4.21 32.99
C ALA A 21 15.38 -3.77 32.07
N LEU A 22 15.39 -2.52 31.60
CA LEU A 22 14.46 -2.01 30.57
C LEU A 22 14.56 -2.81 29.27
N LEU A 23 15.77 -3.11 28.79
CA LEU A 23 16.00 -3.95 27.61
C LEU A 23 15.48 -5.37 27.82
N LEU A 24 15.74 -5.98 28.98
CA LEU A 24 15.28 -7.34 29.27
C LEU A 24 13.75 -7.44 29.40
N THR A 25 13.08 -6.35 29.77
CA THR A 25 11.62 -6.28 29.95
C THR A 25 10.88 -5.64 28.76
N LEU A 26 11.56 -5.44 27.62
CA LEU A 26 10.99 -4.86 26.38
C LEU A 26 9.62 -5.45 26.01
N THR A 27 9.44 -6.77 26.13
CA THR A 27 8.17 -7.44 25.79
C THR A 27 6.99 -7.03 26.66
N HIS A 28 7.22 -6.49 27.86
CA HIS A 28 6.17 -6.16 28.82
C HIS A 28 5.73 -4.70 28.71
N TRP A 29 6.64 -3.78 28.40
CA TRP A 29 6.33 -2.34 28.36
C TRP A 29 6.20 -1.76 26.95
N VAL A 30 6.85 -2.36 25.94
CA VAL A 30 6.70 -1.87 24.55
C VAL A 30 5.26 -1.98 24.07
N PRO A 31 4.53 -3.09 24.29
CA PRO A 31 3.12 -3.18 23.90
C PRO A 31 2.24 -2.08 24.51
N THR A 32 2.46 -1.76 25.78
CA THR A 32 1.66 -0.77 26.51
C THR A 32 1.99 0.66 26.09
N LEU A 33 3.26 0.99 25.85
CA LEU A 33 3.64 2.31 25.33
C LEU A 33 3.26 2.49 23.86
N ALA A 34 3.39 1.45 23.04
CA ALA A 34 2.91 1.48 21.66
C ALA A 34 1.41 1.71 21.61
N GLY A 35 0.65 1.14 22.55
CA GLY A 35 -0.81 1.34 22.67
C GLY A 35 -1.27 2.81 22.73
N ILE A 36 -0.42 3.75 23.15
CA ILE A 36 -0.74 5.19 23.16
C ILE A 36 -0.86 5.76 21.74
N TRP A 37 -0.11 5.19 20.80
CA TRP A 37 -0.04 5.63 19.40
C TRP A 37 -0.80 4.72 18.44
N LEU A 38 -1.35 3.63 18.96
CA LEU A 38 -2.11 2.66 18.17
C LEU A 38 -3.61 2.98 18.22
N PRO A 39 -4.38 2.65 17.16
CA PRO A 39 -5.83 2.79 17.18
C PRO A 39 -6.47 2.05 18.36
N ALA A 40 -7.62 2.56 18.82
CA ALA A 40 -8.36 1.95 19.91
C ALA A 40 -8.71 0.48 19.60
N GLY A 41 -8.63 -0.39 20.60
CA GLY A 41 -8.92 -1.82 20.44
C GLY A 41 -7.82 -2.64 19.74
N THR A 42 -6.70 -2.02 19.38
CA THR A 42 -5.55 -2.71 18.77
C THR A 42 -4.40 -2.89 19.76
N ARG A 43 -3.59 -3.92 19.53
CA ARG A 43 -2.44 -4.24 20.40
C ARG A 43 -1.31 -4.89 19.61
N ILE A 44 -0.09 -4.67 20.05
CA ILE A 44 1.08 -5.41 19.58
C ILE A 44 1.41 -6.52 20.58
N SER A 45 1.71 -7.72 20.09
CA SER A 45 2.18 -8.84 20.89
C SER A 45 3.53 -9.31 20.39
N LEU A 46 4.46 -9.55 21.31
CA LEU A 46 5.80 -10.06 21.04
C LEU A 46 5.94 -11.40 21.76
N ASN A 47 6.05 -12.50 21.02
CA ASN A 47 6.26 -13.82 21.64
C ASN A 47 7.70 -13.98 22.16
N GLU A 48 8.65 -13.36 21.47
CA GLU A 48 10.06 -13.34 21.86
C GLU A 48 10.55 -11.91 22.00
N SER A 49 11.44 -11.68 22.97
CA SER A 49 12.05 -10.37 23.18
C SER A 49 12.92 -9.96 21.99
N PRO A 50 12.77 -8.71 21.50
CA PRO A 50 13.72 -8.13 20.57
C PRO A 50 15.14 -8.21 21.12
N ARG A 51 16.11 -8.55 20.27
CA ARG A 51 17.52 -8.69 20.63
C ARG A 51 18.31 -7.56 20.01
N LEU A 52 18.91 -6.73 20.86
CA LEU A 52 19.85 -5.71 20.40
C LEU A 52 21.20 -6.36 20.10
N THR A 53 21.69 -6.18 18.88
CA THR A 53 23.05 -6.55 18.46
C THR A 53 23.90 -5.29 18.29
N ARG A 54 25.20 -5.44 18.04
CA ARG A 54 26.11 -4.29 17.86
C ARG A 54 25.69 -3.32 16.76
N SER A 55 24.95 -3.78 15.75
CA SER A 55 24.60 -2.98 14.56
C SER A 55 23.10 -2.97 14.21
N ALA A 56 22.29 -3.77 14.90
CA ALA A 56 20.87 -3.93 14.57
C ALA A 56 20.02 -4.37 15.76
N LEU A 57 18.76 -3.96 15.78
CA LEU A 57 17.71 -4.54 16.61
C LEU A 57 17.05 -5.68 15.81
N ARG A 58 17.07 -6.90 16.35
CA ARG A 58 16.38 -8.06 15.77
C ARG A 58 15.06 -8.28 16.48
N ILE A 59 13.99 -8.48 15.73
CA ILE A 59 12.63 -8.71 16.21
C ILE A 59 12.18 -10.06 15.63
N PRO A 60 12.23 -11.17 16.41
CA PRO A 60 11.95 -12.50 15.89
C PRO A 60 10.51 -12.70 15.42
N ASP A 61 9.55 -12.26 16.22
CA ASP A 61 8.11 -12.39 15.94
C ASP A 61 7.38 -11.20 16.57
N LEU A 62 6.61 -10.48 15.77
CA LEU A 62 5.74 -9.39 16.18
C LEU A 62 4.37 -9.59 15.55
N ARG A 63 3.32 -9.51 16.38
CA ARG A 63 1.93 -9.63 15.94
C ARG A 63 1.19 -8.35 16.24
N TYR A 64 0.33 -7.94 15.33
CA TYR A 64 -0.57 -6.81 15.49
C TYR A 64 -2.00 -7.32 15.43
N LEU A 65 -2.78 -7.06 16.48
CA LEU A 65 -4.11 -7.62 16.66
C LEU A 65 -5.15 -6.53 16.90
N VAL A 66 -6.39 -6.77 16.47
CA VAL A 66 -7.59 -6.06 16.91
C VAL A 66 -8.48 -7.02 17.69
N GLY A 67 -8.65 -6.77 18.99
CA GLY A 67 -9.15 -7.78 19.93
C GLY A 67 -8.30 -9.06 19.89
N ASP A 68 -8.92 -10.14 19.39
CA ASP A 68 -8.29 -11.46 19.19
C ASP A 68 -7.99 -11.78 17.71
N CYS A 69 -8.26 -10.86 16.79
CA CYS A 69 -8.00 -11.02 15.36
C CYS A 69 -6.57 -10.55 15.03
N GLU A 70 -5.70 -11.42 14.54
CA GLU A 70 -4.36 -11.06 14.09
C GLU A 70 -4.43 -10.37 12.72
N ILE A 71 -4.29 -9.04 12.71
CA ILE A 71 -4.27 -8.21 11.50
C ILE A 71 -2.99 -8.44 10.71
N ALA A 72 -1.86 -8.47 11.42
CA ALA A 72 -0.57 -8.65 10.77
C ALA A 72 0.40 -9.44 11.65
N ARG A 73 1.26 -10.21 11.00
CA ARG A 73 2.36 -10.92 11.62
C ARG A 73 3.65 -10.64 10.88
N VAL A 74 4.65 -10.19 11.63
CA VAL A 74 6.00 -9.89 11.17
C VAL A 74 6.92 -10.97 11.75
N ALA A 75 7.61 -11.70 10.88
CA ALA A 75 8.62 -12.67 11.27
C ALA A 75 10.02 -12.24 10.82
N ASN A 76 10.99 -12.41 11.72
CA ASN A 76 12.41 -12.14 11.52
C ASN A 76 12.69 -10.73 10.97
N ALA A 77 12.13 -9.71 11.63
CA ALA A 77 12.46 -8.34 11.31
C ALA A 77 13.82 -7.92 11.88
N SER A 78 14.51 -7.04 11.18
CA SER A 78 15.72 -6.40 11.65
C SER A 78 15.71 -4.91 11.29
N LEU A 79 15.99 -4.08 12.29
CA LEU A 79 16.11 -2.64 12.15
C LEU A 79 17.57 -2.25 12.41
N SER A 80 18.19 -1.61 11.43
CA SER A 80 19.58 -1.12 11.52
C SER A 80 19.67 0.30 11.00
N ARG A 81 20.75 0.99 11.35
CA ARG A 81 21.02 2.34 10.85
C ARG A 81 22.50 2.54 10.56
N PRO A 82 23.03 2.03 9.43
CA PRO A 82 24.38 2.35 9.00
C PRO A 82 24.47 3.84 8.62
N SER A 83 23.92 4.24 7.47
CA SER A 83 23.81 5.65 7.03
C SER A 83 22.37 6.14 7.09
N ARG A 84 21.43 5.32 6.62
CA ARG A 84 19.98 5.52 6.73
C ARG A 84 19.33 4.35 7.45
N TRP A 85 18.11 4.55 7.96
CA TRP A 85 17.36 3.47 8.58
C TRP A 85 17.09 2.36 7.56
N ARG A 86 17.28 1.11 7.97
CA ARG A 86 16.97 -0.06 7.15
C ARG A 86 16.13 -1.01 7.98
N LEU A 87 14.88 -1.16 7.58
CA LEU A 87 13.98 -2.17 8.08
C LEU A 87 13.93 -3.32 7.06
N HIS A 88 14.34 -4.50 7.49
CA HIS A 88 14.26 -5.72 6.70
C HIS A 88 13.34 -6.70 7.42
N ILE A 89 12.39 -7.28 6.70
CA ILE A 89 11.41 -8.24 7.22
C ILE A 89 11.45 -9.46 6.32
N SER A 90 11.62 -10.65 6.89
CA SER A 90 11.62 -11.87 6.08
C SER A 90 10.21 -12.27 5.65
N GLU A 91 9.24 -12.21 6.56
CA GLU A 91 7.85 -12.51 6.24
C GLU A 91 6.92 -11.50 6.92
N LEU A 92 5.98 -10.98 6.14
CA LEU A 92 4.86 -10.18 6.62
C LEU A 92 3.57 -10.80 6.09
N ASP A 93 2.74 -11.30 6.99
CA ASP A 93 1.39 -11.76 6.68
C ASP A 93 0.40 -10.68 7.11
N ILE A 94 -0.51 -10.28 6.22
CA ILE A 94 -1.58 -9.33 6.48
C ILE A 94 -2.91 -10.05 6.26
N ASN A 95 -3.73 -10.13 7.31
CA ASN A 95 -5.05 -10.70 7.25
C ASN A 95 -6.08 -9.61 6.93
N SER A 96 -6.48 -9.55 5.65
CA SER A 96 -7.46 -8.57 5.17
C SER A 96 -8.83 -8.70 5.87
N ALA A 97 -9.23 -9.91 6.27
CA ALA A 97 -10.50 -10.14 6.96
C ALA A 97 -10.54 -9.53 8.37
N CYS A 98 -9.38 -9.31 9.00
CA CYS A 98 -9.30 -8.63 10.30
C CYS A 98 -9.37 -7.10 10.19
N LEU A 99 -9.10 -6.50 9.01
CA LEU A 99 -9.09 -5.04 8.85
C LEU A 99 -10.47 -4.42 9.09
N ASN A 100 -11.54 -5.10 8.67
CA ASN A 100 -12.93 -4.65 8.87
C ASN A 100 -13.37 -4.59 10.34
N LYS A 101 -12.57 -5.15 11.27
CA LYS A 101 -12.84 -5.08 12.71
C LYS A 101 -12.19 -3.87 13.38
N LEU A 102 -11.40 -3.08 12.64
CA LEU A 102 -10.87 -1.83 13.14
C LEU A 102 -12.04 -0.87 13.40
N PRO A 103 -12.12 -0.27 14.60
CA PRO A 103 -13.16 0.72 14.86
C PRO A 103 -12.93 1.94 13.96
N GLU A 104 -14.02 2.56 13.51
CA GLU A 104 -13.98 3.93 12.99
C GLU A 104 -13.40 4.82 14.09
N SER A 105 -12.10 5.07 13.98
CA SER A 105 -11.37 5.81 15.00
C SER A 105 -11.45 7.28 14.63
N GLU A 106 -11.97 8.11 15.53
CA GLU A 106 -11.71 9.54 15.46
C GLU A 106 -10.20 9.76 15.47
N ALA A 107 -9.70 10.54 14.51
CA ALA A 107 -8.27 10.80 14.39
C ALA A 107 -7.72 11.34 15.70
N ALA A 108 -6.73 10.65 16.27
CA ALA A 108 -6.10 11.08 17.52
C ALA A 108 -5.58 12.53 17.38
N PRO A 109 -5.71 13.37 18.42
CA PRO A 109 -5.19 14.74 18.39
C PRO A 109 -3.69 14.73 18.05
N GLY A 110 -3.33 15.30 16.89
CA GLY A 110 -1.93 15.38 16.42
C GLY A 110 -1.53 14.30 15.40
N ALA A 111 -2.42 13.40 15.00
CA ALA A 111 -2.16 12.53 13.86
C ALA A 111 -2.11 13.35 12.55
N PRO A 112 -1.12 13.10 11.66
CA PRO A 112 -1.07 13.74 10.35
C PRO A 112 -2.36 13.46 9.57
N LYS A 113 -2.96 14.53 9.04
CA LYS A 113 -4.24 14.48 8.35
C LYS A 113 -4.06 14.41 6.85
N THR A 114 -2.94 14.96 6.34
CA THR A 114 -2.68 15.01 4.90
C THR A 114 -1.56 14.07 4.49
N LEU A 115 -1.60 13.65 3.22
CA LEU A 115 -0.58 12.83 2.60
C LEU A 115 0.82 13.50 2.67
N ALA A 116 0.88 14.83 2.54
CA ALA A 116 2.13 15.58 2.64
C ALA A 116 2.70 15.59 4.07
N GLU A 117 1.85 15.73 5.08
CA GLU A 117 2.26 15.65 6.48
C GLU A 117 2.81 14.26 6.80
N TRP A 118 2.11 13.20 6.39
CA TRP A 118 2.58 11.82 6.52
C TRP A 118 3.96 11.63 5.89
N GLN A 119 4.14 12.10 4.65
CA GLN A 119 5.43 12.03 3.97
C GLN A 119 6.52 12.77 4.73
N SER A 120 6.24 13.97 5.24
CA SER A 120 7.22 14.78 5.99
C SER A 120 7.76 14.09 7.25
N MET A 121 6.98 13.17 7.83
CA MET A 121 7.35 12.39 9.01
C MET A 121 8.19 11.14 8.67
N LEU A 122 8.28 10.75 7.40
CA LEU A 122 9.02 9.55 7.00
C LEU A 122 10.54 9.78 7.11
N PRO A 123 11.26 8.97 7.90
CA PRO A 123 12.70 9.07 7.94
C PRO A 123 13.31 8.59 6.61
N TYR A 124 14.50 9.11 6.28
CA TYR A 124 15.34 8.52 5.24
C TYR A 124 15.56 7.05 5.55
N SER A 125 14.94 6.18 4.76
CA SER A 125 14.88 4.76 5.08
C SER A 125 14.77 3.87 3.86
N TRP A 126 15.11 2.61 4.09
CA TRP A 126 14.84 1.47 3.22
C TRP A 126 13.94 0.50 3.96
N LEU A 127 12.89 0.05 3.29
CA LEU A 127 12.07 -1.08 3.72
C LEU A 127 12.23 -2.21 2.71
N THR A 128 12.53 -3.40 3.21
CA THR A 128 12.49 -4.63 2.43
C THR A 128 11.63 -5.64 3.16
N ILE A 129 10.64 -6.21 2.48
CA ILE A 129 9.88 -7.36 2.92
C ILE A 129 10.11 -8.46 1.87
N ASP A 130 10.77 -9.56 2.26
CA ASP A 130 11.11 -10.63 1.33
C ASP A 130 9.86 -11.38 0.83
N ASN A 131 8.93 -11.65 1.74
CA ASN A 131 7.67 -12.32 1.46
C ASN A 131 6.50 -11.58 2.12
N LEU A 132 5.82 -10.74 1.35
CA LEU A 132 4.56 -10.11 1.73
C LEU A 132 3.40 -11.01 1.29
N ARG A 133 2.62 -11.48 2.26
CA ARG A 133 1.44 -12.30 2.06
C ARG A 133 0.20 -11.52 2.48
N LEU A 134 -0.83 -11.60 1.67
CA LEU A 134 -2.13 -11.02 1.98
C LEU A 134 -3.11 -12.19 2.07
N SER A 135 -3.63 -12.50 3.25
CA SER A 135 -4.56 -13.61 3.45
C SER A 135 -6.01 -13.14 3.21
N PRO A 136 -6.86 -13.92 2.50
CA PRO A 136 -6.63 -15.23 1.87
C PRO A 136 -6.29 -15.13 0.36
N TRP A 137 -5.44 -14.18 -0.01
CA TRP A 137 -5.09 -13.80 -1.38
C TRP A 137 -3.65 -14.20 -1.73
N GLU A 138 -3.24 -15.42 -1.39
CA GLU A 138 -1.84 -15.90 -1.48
C GLU A 138 -1.30 -15.86 -2.92
N LYS A 139 -2.19 -15.92 -3.92
CA LYS A 139 -1.82 -15.75 -5.35
C LYS A 139 -1.01 -14.48 -5.59
N TRP A 140 -1.27 -13.41 -4.83
CA TRP A 140 -0.67 -12.10 -5.01
C TRP A 140 0.57 -11.86 -4.17
N GLN A 141 1.09 -12.87 -3.48
CA GLN A 141 2.27 -12.72 -2.63
C GLN A 141 3.54 -12.38 -3.43
N GLY A 142 4.48 -11.72 -2.76
CA GLY A 142 5.68 -11.21 -3.41
C GLY A 142 6.58 -10.39 -2.51
N ARG A 143 7.67 -9.92 -3.09
CA ARG A 143 8.68 -9.09 -2.42
C ARG A 143 8.31 -7.61 -2.55
N LEU A 144 8.32 -6.88 -1.43
CA LEU A 144 8.15 -5.42 -1.41
C LEU A 144 9.47 -4.75 -1.04
N VAL A 145 9.88 -3.75 -1.82
CA VAL A 145 11.03 -2.90 -1.55
C VAL A 145 10.59 -1.45 -1.64
N MET A 146 10.94 -0.64 -0.66
CA MET A 146 10.66 0.80 -0.67
C MET A 146 11.91 1.60 -0.30
N SER A 147 12.09 2.73 -0.97
CA SER A 147 13.03 3.78 -0.59
C SER A 147 12.22 5.01 -0.20
N LEU A 148 12.31 5.41 1.06
CA LEU A 148 11.47 6.47 1.63
C LEU A 148 12.33 7.68 1.98
N THR A 149 11.90 8.83 1.52
CA THR A 149 12.37 10.16 1.96
C THR A 149 11.16 11.05 2.22
N PRO A 150 11.33 12.18 2.93
CA PRO A 150 10.22 13.10 3.17
C PRO A 150 9.57 13.68 1.91
N GLN A 151 10.29 13.69 0.78
CA GLN A 151 9.84 14.28 -0.48
C GLN A 151 9.48 13.26 -1.56
N GLN A 152 9.90 12.01 -1.40
CA GLN A 152 9.76 10.96 -2.41
C GLN A 152 9.71 9.58 -1.78
N GLN A 153 8.77 8.75 -2.25
CA GLN A 153 8.70 7.33 -1.93
C GLN A 153 8.75 6.52 -3.23
N ASP A 154 9.80 5.74 -3.41
CA ASP A 154 9.90 4.76 -4.49
C ASP A 154 9.41 3.41 -3.98
N ILE A 155 8.52 2.76 -4.74
CA ILE A 155 7.85 1.52 -4.38
C ILE A 155 8.13 0.50 -5.49
N GLY A 156 8.69 -0.65 -5.10
CA GLY A 156 8.90 -1.79 -5.98
C GLY A 156 8.25 -3.03 -5.41
N TYR A 157 7.41 -3.69 -6.20
CA TYR A 157 6.79 -4.96 -5.86
C TYR A 157 7.10 -6.01 -6.92
N ALA A 158 7.49 -7.21 -6.48
CA ALA A 158 7.80 -8.32 -7.37
C ALA A 158 7.19 -9.62 -6.82
N GLY A 159 6.08 -10.04 -7.39
CA GLY A 159 5.43 -11.33 -7.16
C GLY A 159 5.36 -12.15 -8.45
N LYS A 160 4.83 -13.37 -8.34
CA LYS A 160 4.66 -14.26 -9.50
C LYS A 160 3.58 -13.76 -10.46
N GLU A 161 2.49 -13.26 -9.90
CA GLU A 161 1.30 -12.85 -10.67
C GLU A 161 1.17 -11.32 -10.79
N VAL A 162 1.99 -10.55 -10.06
CA VAL A 162 1.97 -9.08 -10.10
C VAL A 162 3.35 -8.47 -9.92
N THR A 163 3.65 -7.45 -10.72
CA THR A 163 4.81 -6.56 -10.54
C THR A 163 4.34 -5.11 -10.53
N LEU A 164 5.06 -4.28 -9.78
CA LEU A 164 4.80 -2.84 -9.69
C LEU A 164 6.11 -2.08 -9.52
N GLN A 165 6.28 -1.00 -10.25
CA GLN A 165 7.23 0.07 -9.98
C GLN A 165 6.47 1.40 -9.98
N ALA A 166 6.49 2.07 -8.83
CA ALA A 166 5.81 3.33 -8.65
C ALA A 166 6.66 4.33 -7.87
N ARG A 167 6.35 5.61 -8.07
CA ARG A 167 6.96 6.71 -7.35
C ARG A 167 5.89 7.69 -6.91
N LEU A 168 5.89 8.03 -5.63
CA LEU A 168 5.06 9.09 -5.06
C LEU A 168 5.94 10.30 -4.71
N ARG A 169 5.54 11.49 -5.18
CA ARG A 169 6.13 12.79 -4.82
C ARG A 169 5.03 13.78 -4.48
N GLY A 170 4.84 14.07 -3.19
CA GLY A 170 3.67 14.84 -2.77
C GLY A 170 2.40 14.08 -3.13
N GLN A 171 1.55 14.65 -3.98
CA GLN A 171 0.33 13.97 -4.46
C GLN A 171 0.51 13.28 -5.82
N ALA A 172 1.63 13.49 -6.51
CA ALA A 172 1.85 12.88 -7.82
C ALA A 172 2.36 11.45 -7.66
N LEU A 173 1.54 10.47 -8.04
CA LEU A 173 1.89 9.06 -8.14
C LEU A 173 2.14 8.72 -9.61
N THR A 174 3.36 8.30 -9.93
CA THR A 174 3.71 7.79 -11.26
C THR A 174 3.90 6.28 -11.16
N VAL A 175 3.19 5.53 -12.00
CA VAL A 175 3.38 4.08 -12.18
C VAL A 175 4.11 3.87 -13.49
N SER A 176 5.38 3.46 -13.41
CA SER A 176 6.25 3.27 -14.57
C SER A 176 6.25 1.85 -15.10
N ASP A 177 5.89 0.88 -14.25
CA ASP A 177 5.70 -0.51 -14.63
C ASP A 177 4.62 -1.11 -13.74
N PHE A 178 3.60 -1.68 -14.34
CA PHE A 178 2.67 -2.57 -13.66
C PHE A 178 2.31 -3.69 -14.61
N SER A 179 2.30 -4.91 -14.09
CA SER A 179 1.90 -6.09 -14.84
C SER A 179 1.16 -7.04 -13.90
N ALA A 180 -0.05 -7.47 -14.26
CA ALA A 180 -0.83 -8.40 -13.45
C ALA A 180 -1.47 -9.50 -14.30
N ARG A 181 -1.32 -10.76 -13.87
CA ARG A 181 -2.01 -11.91 -14.48
C ARG A 181 -3.32 -12.19 -13.74
N LEU A 182 -4.39 -11.60 -14.25
CA LEU A 182 -5.73 -11.71 -13.65
C LEU A 182 -6.31 -13.12 -13.85
N VAL A 183 -6.26 -13.63 -15.08
CA VAL A 183 -6.79 -14.96 -15.47
C VAL A 183 -5.64 -15.91 -15.75
N GLU A 184 -5.77 -17.16 -15.32
CA GLU A 184 -4.80 -18.22 -15.61
C GLU A 184 -4.70 -18.44 -17.14
N ASP A 185 -3.49 -18.71 -17.63
CA ASP A 185 -3.18 -18.91 -19.05
C ASP A 185 -3.43 -17.73 -20.01
N GLN A 186 -3.76 -16.53 -19.50
CA GLN A 186 -3.85 -15.31 -20.31
C GLN A 186 -2.60 -14.42 -20.18
N ALA A 187 -2.37 -13.59 -21.19
CA ALA A 187 -1.34 -12.57 -21.14
C ALA A 187 -1.60 -11.59 -19.98
N PRO A 188 -0.55 -11.12 -19.27
CA PRO A 188 -0.74 -10.18 -18.18
C PRO A 188 -1.18 -8.82 -18.70
N VAL A 189 -2.06 -8.17 -17.95
CA VAL A 189 -2.47 -6.78 -18.19
C VAL A 189 -1.31 -5.87 -17.79
N LYS A 190 -0.87 -5.01 -18.71
CA LYS A 190 0.17 -4.01 -18.44
C LYS A 190 -0.43 -2.63 -18.29
N LEU A 191 0.12 -1.83 -17.37
CA LEU A 191 -0.39 -0.51 -17.06
C LEU A 191 0.75 0.44 -16.71
N VAL A 192 0.64 1.67 -17.22
CA VAL A 192 1.49 2.81 -16.87
C VAL A 192 0.61 4.04 -16.75
N GLY A 193 0.96 4.98 -15.89
CA GLY A 193 0.13 6.16 -15.72
C GLY A 193 0.61 7.12 -14.66
N GLU A 194 -0.03 8.29 -14.64
CA GLU A 194 0.18 9.35 -13.68
C GLU A 194 -1.14 9.67 -12.99
N PHE A 195 -1.10 9.75 -11.67
CA PHE A 195 -2.27 9.92 -10.83
C PHE A 195 -2.02 11.05 -9.84
N GLN A 196 -3.04 11.88 -9.63
CA GLN A 196 -3.05 12.89 -8.59
C GLN A 196 -3.82 12.36 -7.38
N MET A 197 -3.10 11.96 -6.35
CA MET A 197 -3.66 11.46 -5.09
C MET A 197 -4.42 12.57 -4.34
N PRO A 198 -5.46 12.22 -3.57
CA PRO A 198 -6.16 13.19 -2.72
C PRO A 198 -5.26 13.71 -1.59
N LEU A 199 -5.61 14.89 -1.07
CA LEU A 199 -4.91 15.51 0.06
C LEU A 199 -5.00 14.65 1.33
N VAL A 200 -6.18 14.10 1.60
CA VAL A 200 -6.44 13.14 2.67
C VAL A 200 -6.49 11.74 2.03
N PRO A 201 -5.80 10.73 2.57
CA PRO A 201 -5.73 9.39 1.97
C PRO A 201 -6.98 8.56 2.30
N ASP A 202 -8.17 9.10 2.04
CA ASP A 202 -9.48 8.47 2.28
C ASP A 202 -10.29 8.23 1.00
N GLY A 203 -9.73 8.57 -0.17
CA GLY A 203 -10.42 8.49 -1.46
C GLY A 203 -9.56 7.99 -2.62
N LEU A 204 -10.23 7.85 -3.77
CA LEU A 204 -9.59 7.56 -5.06
C LEU A 204 -8.81 8.79 -5.57
N PRO A 205 -7.88 8.62 -6.54
CA PRO A 205 -7.17 9.75 -7.12
C PRO A 205 -8.14 10.75 -7.76
N VAL A 206 -7.87 12.04 -7.54
CA VAL A 206 -8.77 13.14 -7.95
C VAL A 206 -8.71 13.36 -9.45
N ASP A 207 -7.51 13.26 -10.02
CA ASP A 207 -7.25 13.39 -11.45
C ASP A 207 -6.26 12.30 -11.87
N GLY A 208 -6.27 11.91 -13.14
CA GLY A 208 -5.32 10.91 -13.60
C GLY A 208 -5.36 10.69 -15.10
N HIS A 209 -4.24 10.16 -15.57
CA HIS A 209 -4.04 9.65 -16.91
C HIS A 209 -3.46 8.26 -16.82
N LEU A 210 -4.16 7.31 -17.44
CA LEU A 210 -3.85 5.91 -17.36
C LEU A 210 -3.80 5.32 -18.77
N PHE A 211 -2.73 4.59 -19.04
CA PHE A 211 -2.58 3.81 -20.26
C PHE A 211 -2.38 2.33 -19.92
N SER A 212 -3.08 1.45 -20.61
CA SER A 212 -3.01 0.01 -20.40
C SER A 212 -3.05 -0.74 -21.72
N THR A 213 -2.36 -1.88 -21.78
CA THR A 213 -2.42 -2.80 -22.91
C THR A 213 -2.80 -4.20 -22.40
N PHE A 214 -3.81 -4.81 -23.02
CA PHE A 214 -4.29 -6.15 -22.66
C PHE A 214 -5.03 -6.86 -23.80
N GLU A 215 -5.30 -8.16 -23.65
CA GLU A 215 -6.12 -8.92 -24.59
C GLU A 215 -7.62 -8.69 -24.30
N PHE A 216 -8.39 -8.35 -25.34
CA PHE A 216 -9.83 -8.10 -25.18
C PHE A 216 -10.63 -9.40 -25.42
N PRO A 217 -11.49 -9.85 -24.48
CA PRO A 217 -12.12 -11.18 -24.57
C PRO A 217 -12.92 -11.47 -25.84
N GLN A 218 -13.45 -10.42 -26.50
CA GLN A 218 -14.32 -10.53 -27.68
C GLN A 218 -13.60 -10.17 -29.00
N THR A 219 -12.33 -9.74 -28.95
CA THR A 219 -11.58 -9.31 -30.12
C THR A 219 -10.20 -9.97 -30.12
N PRO A 220 -9.86 -10.77 -31.15
CA PRO A 220 -8.53 -11.35 -31.24
C PRO A 220 -7.46 -10.25 -31.28
N GLY A 221 -6.51 -10.31 -30.35
CA GLY A 221 -5.38 -9.38 -30.31
C GLY A 221 -5.35 -8.48 -29.08
N LEU A 222 -4.34 -7.60 -29.05
CA LEU A 222 -4.15 -6.62 -27.99
C LEU A 222 -4.93 -5.34 -28.29
N VAL A 223 -5.51 -4.76 -27.25
CA VAL A 223 -6.07 -3.42 -27.25
C VAL A 223 -5.25 -2.52 -26.35
N ASP A 224 -5.17 -1.25 -26.74
CA ASP A 224 -4.66 -0.17 -25.93
C ASP A 224 -5.85 0.59 -25.34
N ALA A 225 -5.89 0.72 -24.02
CA ALA A 225 -6.93 1.43 -23.30
C ALA A 225 -6.32 2.66 -22.63
N GLU A 226 -6.97 3.80 -22.83
CA GLU A 226 -6.60 5.08 -22.25
C GLU A 226 -7.76 5.59 -21.40
N LEU A 227 -7.48 5.88 -20.14
CA LEU A 227 -8.44 6.44 -19.20
C LEU A 227 -7.89 7.76 -18.66
N GLU A 228 -8.60 8.84 -18.97
CA GLU A 228 -8.29 10.17 -18.46
C GLU A 228 -9.47 10.69 -17.65
N TRP A 229 -9.19 11.32 -16.51
CA TRP A 229 -10.23 11.95 -15.70
C TRP A 229 -9.74 13.18 -14.97
N GLN A 230 -10.71 14.04 -14.69
CA GLN A 230 -10.55 15.19 -13.81
C GLN A 230 -11.73 15.26 -12.86
N LYS A 231 -11.44 15.26 -11.56
CA LYS A 231 -12.42 15.20 -10.47
C LYS A 231 -13.39 14.03 -10.61
N ASN A 232 -14.59 14.29 -11.09
CA ASN A 232 -15.72 13.38 -11.07
C ASN A 232 -16.15 12.94 -12.48
N ARG A 233 -15.38 13.28 -13.51
CA ARG A 233 -15.69 12.95 -14.91
C ARG A 233 -14.44 12.53 -15.65
N GLY A 234 -14.62 11.70 -16.66
CA GLY A 234 -13.53 11.24 -17.50
C GLY A 234 -14.01 10.56 -18.76
N GLN A 235 -13.06 9.96 -19.46
CA GLN A 235 -13.30 9.25 -20.70
C GLN A 235 -12.42 8.01 -20.74
N LEU A 236 -13.01 6.88 -21.11
CA LEU A 236 -12.30 5.66 -21.43
C LEU A 236 -12.33 5.46 -22.95
N LEU A 237 -11.15 5.41 -23.55
CA LEU A 237 -10.94 5.03 -24.94
C LEU A 237 -10.31 3.64 -24.98
N VAL A 238 -10.80 2.77 -25.85
CA VAL A 238 -10.19 1.47 -26.12
C VAL A 238 -10.00 1.34 -27.62
N THR A 239 -8.77 1.11 -28.05
CA THR A 239 -8.36 1.09 -29.45
C THR A 239 -7.64 -0.22 -29.76
N PRO A 240 -8.03 -0.96 -30.81
CA PRO A 240 -7.23 -2.08 -31.28
C PRO A 240 -5.79 -1.63 -31.57
N ARG A 241 -4.82 -2.43 -31.15
CA ARG A 241 -3.42 -2.02 -31.29
C ARG A 241 -3.02 -1.88 -32.75
N GLY A 242 -2.53 -0.70 -33.12
CA GLY A 242 -2.15 -0.35 -34.50
C GLY A 242 -3.23 0.34 -35.31
N GLU A 243 -4.42 0.52 -34.72
CA GLU A 243 -5.50 1.31 -35.29
C GLU A 243 -5.55 2.72 -34.69
N VAL A 244 -6.28 3.62 -35.35
CA VAL A 244 -6.46 5.02 -34.92
C VAL A 244 -7.85 5.24 -34.35
N GLU A 245 -8.85 4.51 -34.85
CA GLU A 245 -10.24 4.67 -34.43
C GLU A 245 -10.52 3.79 -33.20
N PRO A 246 -11.03 4.35 -32.08
CA PRO A 246 -11.34 3.57 -30.90
C PRO A 246 -12.56 2.68 -31.14
N MET A 247 -12.46 1.41 -30.71
CA MET A 247 -13.60 0.49 -30.65
C MET A 247 -14.58 0.84 -29.53
N LEU A 248 -14.12 1.52 -28.47
CA LEU A 248 -14.95 2.00 -27.38
C LEU A 248 -14.54 3.43 -27.02
N ASP A 249 -15.54 4.31 -26.93
CA ASP A 249 -15.41 5.67 -26.43
C ASP A 249 -16.50 5.90 -25.39
N LEU A 250 -16.14 5.84 -24.12
CA LEU A 250 -17.06 5.84 -22.99
C LEU A 250 -16.78 7.07 -22.10
N PRO A 251 -17.44 8.21 -22.35
CA PRO A 251 -17.44 9.32 -21.40
C PRO A 251 -18.24 8.91 -20.17
N TRP A 252 -17.68 9.18 -19.00
CA TRP A 252 -18.30 8.81 -17.73
C TRP A 252 -18.30 9.96 -16.73
N GLU A 253 -19.29 9.94 -15.84
CA GLU A 253 -19.37 10.81 -14.67
C GLU A 253 -19.69 9.96 -13.44
N ILE A 254 -19.02 10.24 -12.34
CA ILE A 254 -19.19 9.59 -11.05
C ILE A 254 -19.66 10.59 -9.99
N THR A 255 -20.52 10.10 -9.13
CA THR A 255 -20.97 10.74 -7.89
C THR A 255 -20.92 9.68 -6.79
N PRO A 256 -21.01 10.07 -5.50
CA PRO A 256 -21.02 9.09 -4.41
C PRO A 256 -22.06 7.96 -4.61
N ASP A 257 -23.21 8.28 -5.19
CA ASP A 257 -24.32 7.34 -5.32
C ASP A 257 -24.46 6.74 -6.73
N ARG A 258 -23.77 7.27 -7.74
CA ARG A 258 -24.03 6.90 -9.15
C ARG A 258 -22.81 7.01 -10.06
N ILE A 259 -22.66 6.04 -10.94
CA ILE A 259 -21.79 6.11 -12.14
C ILE A 259 -22.68 6.17 -13.37
N VAL A 260 -22.42 7.11 -14.27
CA VAL A 260 -23.19 7.31 -15.51
C VAL A 260 -22.25 7.34 -16.72
N ILE A 261 -22.63 6.61 -17.77
CA ILE A 261 -22.14 6.77 -19.14
C ILE A 261 -23.37 7.24 -19.95
N SER A 262 -23.32 8.43 -20.55
CA SER A 262 -24.50 9.04 -21.18
C SER A 262 -24.53 8.93 -22.70
N ASP A 263 -23.37 9.04 -23.36
CA ASP A 263 -23.23 8.97 -24.83
C ASP A 263 -22.01 8.11 -25.21
N GLY A 264 -21.91 6.93 -24.58
CA GLY A 264 -20.89 5.96 -24.93
C GLY A 264 -21.06 5.50 -26.38
N ARG A 265 -19.96 5.34 -27.09
CA ARG A 265 -19.91 4.87 -28.47
C ARG A 265 -19.11 3.58 -28.51
N TRP A 266 -19.57 2.66 -29.35
CA TRP A 266 -18.84 1.44 -29.62
C TRP A 266 -18.85 1.14 -31.11
N HIS A 267 -17.77 0.53 -31.56
CA HIS A 267 -17.57 0.07 -32.91
C HIS A 267 -16.83 -1.28 -32.87
N THR A 268 -17.24 -2.22 -33.71
CA THR A 268 -16.54 -3.50 -33.86
C THR A 268 -16.76 -4.04 -35.26
N GLU A 269 -15.86 -4.92 -35.70
CA GLU A 269 -16.05 -5.72 -36.90
C GLU A 269 -16.44 -7.14 -36.52
N TYR A 270 -17.61 -7.59 -36.98
CA TYR A 270 -18.07 -8.95 -36.75
C TYR A 270 -18.42 -9.62 -38.08
N ALA A 271 -17.75 -10.75 -38.36
CA ALA A 271 -17.93 -11.53 -39.58
C ALA A 271 -17.84 -10.68 -40.87
N GLY A 272 -16.91 -9.71 -40.91
CA GLY A 272 -16.70 -8.81 -42.05
C GLY A 272 -17.71 -7.67 -42.19
N ASN A 273 -18.58 -7.46 -41.19
CA ASN A 273 -19.50 -6.32 -41.16
C ASN A 273 -19.10 -5.34 -40.05
N ALA A 274 -19.01 -4.07 -40.39
CA ALA A 274 -18.85 -2.98 -39.43
C ALA A 274 -20.15 -2.78 -38.65
N LEU A 275 -20.09 -3.01 -37.34
CA LEU A 275 -21.18 -2.74 -36.41
C LEU A 275 -20.79 -1.54 -35.54
N SER A 276 -21.74 -0.65 -35.30
CA SER A 276 -21.54 0.46 -34.37
C SER A 276 -22.83 0.81 -33.67
N GLY A 277 -22.71 1.47 -32.52
CA GLY A 277 -23.86 1.87 -31.75
C GLY A 277 -23.51 2.86 -30.65
N ARG A 278 -24.54 3.22 -29.89
CA ARG A 278 -24.42 4.03 -28.69
C ARG A 278 -24.87 3.25 -27.47
N VAL A 279 -24.28 3.58 -26.32
CA VAL A 279 -24.59 2.97 -25.04
C VAL A 279 -24.73 4.06 -23.98
N ALA A 280 -25.80 3.95 -23.21
CA ALA A 280 -26.00 4.73 -22.00
C ALA A 280 -26.17 3.75 -20.83
N ILE A 281 -25.39 3.94 -19.77
CA ILE A 281 -25.37 3.08 -18.58
C ILE A 281 -25.51 3.98 -17.36
N SER A 282 -26.33 3.58 -16.39
CA SER A 282 -26.42 4.25 -15.09
C SER A 282 -26.43 3.19 -14.00
N LEU A 283 -25.38 3.17 -13.18
CA LEU A 283 -25.24 2.28 -12.04
C LEU A 283 -25.40 3.08 -10.74
N GLY A 284 -26.37 2.71 -9.91
CA GLY A 284 -26.61 3.33 -8.60
C GLY A 284 -26.04 2.50 -7.44
N ASN A 285 -25.83 3.13 -6.29
CA ASN A 285 -25.38 2.51 -5.03
C ASN A 285 -24.08 1.70 -5.15
N TRP A 286 -23.19 2.09 -6.06
CA TRP A 286 -21.98 1.32 -6.39
C TRP A 286 -21.01 1.17 -5.20
N GLN A 287 -21.11 2.03 -4.18
CA GLN A 287 -20.30 1.94 -2.96
C GLN A 287 -20.77 0.84 -1.99
N GLN A 288 -21.95 0.26 -2.18
CA GLN A 288 -22.52 -0.75 -1.28
C GLN A 288 -22.09 -2.19 -1.60
N GLY A 289 -21.30 -2.41 -2.66
CA GLY A 289 -20.81 -3.72 -3.09
C GLY A 289 -21.73 -4.42 -4.08
#